data_AF-A0A523H6N2-F1
#
_entry.id   AF-A0A523H6N2-F1
#
_cell.length_a   1.000
_cell.length_b   1.000
_cell.length_c   1.000
_cell.angle_alpha   90.00
_cell.angle_beta   90.00
_cell.angle_gamma   90.00
#
_symmetry.space_group_name_H-M   'P 1'
#
loop_
_entity.id
_entity.type
_entity.pdbx_description
1 polymer ?
#
loop_
_entity_poly.entity_id
_entity_poly.type
_entity_poly.pdbx_seq_one_letter_code
_entity_poly.pdbx_strand_id
1 'polypeptide(L)'
;EIAFRIGNEVGEVAQKVLMPGGVLIEYDRGLRKAIETTHKYLNDLFDVTLYEATLQTQNIQVRADLFTKEKDFIHVVEVKSSTSVKDIYLVDCAIQYWVMDEAGFTPSKISLAHINNQFVYQGDGDYNGLFKIVDLTSDISERAEQVPGWVEQANKTIAGKLPNVEVGDHCNKPYACPFIEHCWKDVPVIKYPVTKFPGLKKSKSIELINAGYEDARDIPDSWLDNEILQTRLSAYRTGKQIIPKELHNKLNQLKFPRYYLDFETIGFAVPKWSGTRPYEQLPFQWSCHVEDESMAISHIEFLDTSGNPPMRAFSEALIDAVGDFGPIVVYTTFEKTVLRNLLERFPELADQLQSIIDRLFDLYQPIKEHYFHRDLQGSYSIKNVLPTVSPEINYADLVDVQDGMMAQQAYLEIINEETTPERKQSLIDSLSKYCEMDTLAMVKLVQNLSRTDE
;
A
#
# COMPACT_ATOMS: atom_id res chain seq x y z
N GLU A 1 5.46 -10.20 -5.00
CA GLU A 1 6.88 -10.11 -5.41
C GLU A 1 7.63 -8.97 -4.72
N ILE A 2 7.15 -7.71 -4.73
CA ILE A 2 7.83 -6.59 -4.02
C ILE A 2 8.06 -6.86 -2.54
N ALA A 3 7.02 -7.30 -1.82
CA ALA A 3 7.13 -7.53 -0.38
C ALA A 3 8.27 -8.51 -0.05
N PHE A 4 8.51 -9.49 -0.94
CA PHE A 4 9.66 -10.39 -0.86
C PHE A 4 10.97 -9.68 -1.21
N ARG A 5 11.03 -8.88 -2.29
CA ARG A 5 12.24 -8.11 -2.65
C ARG A 5 12.66 -7.13 -1.54
N ILE A 6 11.71 -6.37 -0.99
CA ILE A 6 11.91 -5.50 0.17
C ILE A 6 12.35 -6.33 1.38
N GLY A 7 11.71 -7.47 1.63
CA GLY A 7 12.09 -8.38 2.71
C GLY A 7 13.54 -8.84 2.59
N ASN A 8 13.97 -9.23 1.39
CA ASN A 8 15.35 -9.66 1.12
C ASN A 8 16.35 -8.51 1.33
N GLU A 9 16.09 -7.32 0.77
CA GLU A 9 16.98 -6.15 0.96
C GLU A 9 17.11 -5.78 2.44
N VAL A 10 16.00 -5.76 3.18
CA VAL A 10 16.00 -5.51 4.64
C VAL A 10 16.77 -6.61 5.37
N GLY A 11 16.58 -7.88 5.01
CA GLY A 11 17.28 -9.01 5.59
C GLY A 11 18.79 -8.93 5.38
N GLU A 12 19.24 -8.63 4.16
CA GLU A 12 20.67 -8.47 3.83
C GLU A 12 21.32 -7.34 4.62
N VAL A 13 20.63 -6.21 4.80
CA VAL A 13 21.15 -5.11 5.63
C VAL A 13 21.18 -5.53 7.10
N ALA A 14 20.15 -6.21 7.60
CA ALA A 14 20.12 -6.72 8.98
C ALA A 14 21.29 -7.66 9.27
N GLN A 15 21.61 -8.59 8.35
CA GLN A 15 22.78 -9.47 8.46
C GLN A 15 24.07 -8.65 8.62
N LYS A 16 24.27 -7.61 7.80
CA LYS A 16 25.48 -6.78 7.81
C LYS A 16 25.62 -5.93 9.07
N VAL A 17 24.53 -5.35 9.58
CA VAL A 17 24.60 -4.37 10.68
C VAL A 17 24.34 -4.96 12.06
N LEU A 18 23.58 -6.06 12.15
CA LEU A 18 23.23 -6.66 13.43
C LEU A 18 24.17 -7.81 13.80
N MET A 19 24.55 -8.66 12.85
CA MET A 19 25.29 -9.89 13.11
C MET A 19 26.29 -10.21 11.98
N PRO A 20 27.29 -9.36 11.71
CA PRO A 20 28.20 -9.53 10.58
C PRO A 20 29.05 -10.81 10.69
N GLY A 21 29.39 -11.39 9.54
CA GLY A 21 30.28 -12.55 9.44
C GLY A 21 29.60 -13.92 9.60
N GLY A 22 28.27 -13.97 9.64
CA GLY A 22 27.51 -15.21 9.64
C GLY A 22 27.52 -15.98 8.32
N VAL A 23 27.07 -17.23 8.39
CA VAL A 23 26.96 -18.16 7.26
C VAL A 23 25.51 -18.23 6.81
N LEU A 24 25.24 -17.89 5.54
CA LEU A 24 23.92 -18.08 4.95
C LEU A 24 23.66 -19.56 4.70
N ILE A 25 22.53 -20.06 5.20
CA ILE A 25 22.06 -21.41 4.89
C ILE A 25 21.32 -21.38 3.56
N GLU A 26 21.98 -21.87 2.50
CA GLU A 26 21.38 -21.92 1.17
C GLU A 26 20.20 -22.91 1.09
N TYR A 27 19.19 -22.49 0.33
CA TYR A 27 17.96 -23.25 0.12
C TYR A 27 17.85 -23.87 -1.30
N ASP A 28 18.76 -23.52 -2.20
CA ASP A 28 18.81 -23.93 -3.61
C ASP A 28 18.76 -25.46 -3.82
N ARG A 29 19.29 -26.23 -2.87
CA ARG A 29 19.31 -27.71 -2.87
C ARG A 29 18.14 -28.35 -2.11
N GLY A 30 17.15 -27.56 -1.72
CA GLY A 30 15.91 -27.98 -1.08
C GLY A 30 15.97 -28.05 0.45
N LEU A 31 14.76 -28.07 1.06
CA LEU A 31 14.52 -27.97 2.52
C LEU A 31 15.36 -28.93 3.34
N ARG A 32 15.42 -30.19 2.92
CA ARG A 32 16.16 -31.22 3.64
C ARG A 32 17.64 -30.87 3.77
N LYS A 33 18.25 -30.30 2.73
CA LYS A 33 19.67 -29.95 2.75
C LYS A 33 19.94 -28.75 3.66
N ALA A 34 19.04 -27.77 3.68
CA ALA A 34 19.13 -26.63 4.59
C ALA A 34 19.07 -27.08 6.06
N ILE A 35 18.16 -28.00 6.40
CA ILE A 35 18.05 -28.59 7.75
C ILE A 35 19.34 -29.34 8.12
N GLU A 36 19.80 -30.26 7.26
CA GLU A 36 21.04 -31.02 7.49
C GLU A 36 22.25 -30.10 7.71
N THR A 37 22.34 -29.03 6.93
CA THR A 37 23.45 -28.08 6.99
C THR A 37 23.38 -27.23 8.26
N THR A 38 22.18 -26.78 8.65
CA THR A 38 21.95 -26.07 9.92
C THR A 38 22.36 -26.94 11.12
N HIS A 39 21.88 -28.19 11.20
CA HIS A 39 22.27 -29.11 12.27
C HIS A 39 23.77 -29.36 12.31
N LYS A 40 24.42 -29.50 11.14
CA LYS A 40 25.87 -29.69 11.08
C LYS A 40 26.60 -28.51 11.72
N TYR A 41 26.30 -27.27 11.32
CA TYR A 41 26.95 -26.10 11.89
C TYR A 41 26.70 -25.96 13.39
N LEU A 42 25.45 -26.15 13.83
CA LEU A 42 25.09 -26.00 15.24
C LEU A 42 25.70 -27.09 16.13
N ASN A 43 25.96 -28.29 15.61
CA ASN A 43 26.59 -29.38 16.38
C ASN A 43 28.12 -29.34 16.34
N ASP A 44 28.71 -28.96 15.20
CA ASP A 44 30.16 -28.99 14.99
C ASP A 44 30.87 -27.76 15.60
N LEU A 45 30.15 -26.64 15.75
CA LEU A 45 30.72 -25.37 16.21
C LEU A 45 30.18 -24.96 17.59
N PHE A 46 31.10 -24.49 18.43
CA PHE A 46 30.75 -23.88 19.72
C PHE A 46 30.12 -22.50 19.55
N ASP A 47 30.70 -21.69 18.65
CA ASP A 47 30.26 -20.34 18.36
C ASP A 47 29.98 -20.22 16.85
N VAL A 48 28.76 -19.83 16.48
CA VAL A 48 28.36 -19.68 15.07
C VAL A 48 27.23 -18.68 14.92
N THR A 49 27.29 -17.89 13.86
CA THR A 49 26.17 -17.07 13.37
C THR A 49 25.68 -17.67 12.06
N LEU A 50 24.39 -17.97 11.98
CA LEU A 50 23.72 -18.49 10.79
C LEU A 50 22.65 -17.50 10.36
N TYR A 51 22.57 -17.26 9.06
CA TYR A 51 21.43 -16.56 8.45
C TYR A 51 20.51 -17.58 7.80
N GLU A 52 19.21 -17.35 7.91
CA GLU A 52 18.19 -18.27 7.42
C GLU A 52 18.32 -19.70 8.00
N ALA A 53 18.72 -19.81 9.27
CA ALA A 53 18.87 -21.09 9.95
C ALA A 53 17.56 -21.87 9.89
N THR A 54 17.60 -23.07 9.30
CA THR A 54 16.39 -23.84 8.98
C THR A 54 16.29 -25.05 9.90
N LEU A 55 15.21 -25.13 10.66
CA LEU A 55 14.93 -26.22 11.59
C LEU A 55 13.51 -26.75 11.38
N GLN A 56 13.29 -28.00 11.73
CA GLN A 56 12.01 -28.66 11.55
C GLN A 56 11.70 -29.56 12.76
N THR A 57 10.46 -29.46 13.22
CA THR A 57 9.89 -30.34 14.24
C THR A 57 8.54 -30.82 13.74
N GLN A 58 8.31 -32.14 13.78
CA GLN A 58 7.13 -32.78 13.17
C GLN A 58 6.98 -32.37 11.70
N ASN A 59 5.83 -31.81 11.31
CA ASN A 59 5.54 -31.27 9.98
C ASN A 59 5.65 -29.73 9.91
N ILE A 60 6.22 -29.08 10.93
CA ILE A 60 6.38 -27.63 10.99
C ILE A 60 7.85 -27.30 10.79
N GLN A 61 8.11 -26.41 9.84
CA GLN A 61 9.45 -25.93 9.54
C GLN A 61 9.51 -24.42 9.76
N VAL A 62 10.63 -23.97 10.30
CA VAL A 62 10.93 -22.56 10.48
C VAL A 62 12.28 -22.22 9.87
N ARG A 63 12.42 -20.96 9.48
CA ARG A 63 13.65 -20.39 8.96
C ARG A 63 13.88 -19.08 9.68
N ALA A 64 14.88 -19.06 10.55
CA ALA A 64 15.20 -17.92 11.39
C ALA A 64 16.06 -16.94 10.60
N ASP A 65 15.69 -15.66 10.55
CA ASP A 65 16.44 -14.66 9.78
C ASP A 65 17.89 -14.57 10.25
N LEU A 66 18.09 -14.36 11.56
CA LEU A 66 19.40 -14.34 12.20
C LEU A 66 19.42 -15.25 13.43
N PHE A 67 20.39 -16.15 13.49
CA PHE A 67 20.57 -17.12 14.57
C PHE A 67 22.02 -17.11 15.04
N THR A 68 22.27 -16.77 16.31
CA THR A 68 23.59 -16.89 16.93
C THR A 68 23.57 -17.95 18.02
N LYS A 69 24.64 -18.73 18.04
CA LYS A 69 24.98 -19.63 19.13
C LYS A 69 26.35 -19.23 19.65
N GLU A 70 26.43 -18.96 20.94
CA GLU A 70 27.67 -18.70 21.67
C GLU A 70 27.72 -19.68 22.85
N LYS A 71 28.45 -20.78 22.69
CA LYS A 71 28.40 -21.96 23.58
C LYS A 71 26.96 -22.51 23.71
N ASP A 72 26.35 -22.30 24.87
CA ASP A 72 24.98 -22.75 25.18
C ASP A 72 23.97 -21.59 25.07
N PHE A 73 24.43 -20.36 24.83
CA PHE A 73 23.56 -19.21 24.68
C PHE A 73 23.13 -19.08 23.22
N ILE A 74 21.82 -19.16 22.99
CA ILE A 74 21.22 -19.01 21.65
C ILE A 74 20.42 -17.72 21.60
N HIS A 75 20.72 -16.85 20.63
CA HIS A 75 19.94 -15.65 20.36
C HIS A 75 19.41 -15.67 18.93
N VAL A 76 18.09 -15.54 18.82
CA VAL A 76 17.39 -15.48 17.53
C VAL A 76 16.81 -14.10 17.34
N VAL A 77 16.98 -13.53 16.14
CA VAL A 77 16.40 -12.25 15.75
C VAL A 77 15.55 -12.43 14.50
N GLU A 78 14.25 -12.20 14.64
CA GLU A 78 13.32 -12.10 13.52
C GLU A 78 13.36 -10.67 12.95
N VAL A 79 13.50 -10.52 11.64
CA VAL A 79 13.66 -9.23 10.97
C VAL A 79 12.38 -8.89 10.21
N LYS A 80 11.74 -7.76 10.55
CA LYS A 80 10.55 -7.28 9.85
C LYS A 80 10.79 -5.92 9.22
N SER A 81 10.31 -5.74 7.99
CA SER A 81 10.31 -4.45 7.29
C SER A 81 9.34 -3.43 7.92
N SER A 82 8.43 -3.85 8.79
CA SER A 82 7.53 -2.94 9.51
C SER A 82 8.26 -1.93 10.39
N THR A 83 7.58 -0.84 10.74
CA THR A 83 8.11 0.20 11.65
C THR A 83 7.75 0.00 13.12
N SER A 84 7.04 -1.08 13.45
CA SER A 84 6.58 -1.42 14.80
C SER A 84 6.26 -2.90 14.92
N VAL A 85 6.26 -3.41 16.16
CA VAL A 85 5.87 -4.78 16.48
C VAL A 85 4.35 -4.96 16.33
N LYS A 86 3.92 -6.10 15.78
CA LYS A 86 2.51 -6.49 15.64
C LYS A 86 2.28 -7.83 16.32
N ASP A 87 1.07 -8.07 16.82
CA ASP A 87 0.73 -9.32 17.53
C ASP A 87 0.95 -10.57 16.67
N ILE A 88 0.72 -10.49 15.36
CA ILE A 88 1.02 -11.60 14.43
C ILE A 88 2.51 -11.98 14.44
N TYR A 89 3.43 -11.03 14.70
CA TYR A 89 4.85 -11.34 14.79
C TYR A 89 5.21 -12.09 16.07
N LEU A 90 4.43 -11.92 17.15
CA LEU A 90 4.59 -12.73 18.37
C LEU A 90 4.20 -14.18 18.11
N VAL A 91 3.18 -14.41 17.27
CA VAL A 91 2.79 -15.76 16.85
C VAL A 91 3.90 -16.41 16.02
N ASP A 92 4.47 -15.68 15.04
CA ASP A 92 5.61 -16.16 14.25
C ASP A 92 6.79 -16.57 15.15
N CYS A 93 7.22 -15.68 16.05
CA CYS A 93 8.32 -15.92 16.97
C CYS A 93 8.05 -17.08 17.95
N ALA A 94 6.79 -17.27 18.39
CA ALA A 94 6.42 -18.39 19.25
C ALA A 94 6.54 -19.74 18.53
N ILE A 95 6.10 -19.80 17.28
CA ILE A 95 6.28 -21.00 16.45
C ILE A 95 7.76 -21.29 16.22
N GLN A 96 8.57 -20.26 15.92
CA GLN A 96 10.03 -20.40 15.79
C GLN A 96 10.67 -20.95 17.06
N TYR A 97 10.37 -20.33 18.21
CA TYR A 97 10.88 -20.78 19.50
C TYR A 97 10.55 -22.25 19.75
N TRP A 98 9.28 -22.65 19.60
CA TRP A 98 8.83 -24.02 19.86
C TRP A 98 9.52 -25.04 18.93
N VAL A 99 9.63 -24.73 17.63
CA VAL A 99 10.32 -25.65 16.70
C VAL A 99 11.79 -25.79 17.06
N MET A 100 12.46 -24.71 17.43
CA MET A 100 13.88 -24.72 17.82
C MET A 100 14.12 -25.48 19.13
N ASP A 101 13.26 -25.27 20.13
CA ASP A 101 13.31 -25.96 21.41
C ASP A 101 13.18 -27.48 21.23
N GLU A 102 12.14 -27.92 20.51
CA GLU A 102 11.93 -29.35 20.21
C GLU A 102 13.03 -29.95 19.33
N ALA A 103 13.71 -29.13 18.53
CA ALA A 103 14.88 -29.56 17.74
C ALA A 103 16.19 -29.63 18.56
N GLY A 104 16.15 -29.28 19.86
CA GLY A 104 17.29 -29.32 20.78
C GLY A 104 18.14 -28.05 20.79
N PHE A 105 17.64 -26.94 20.24
CA PHE A 105 18.32 -25.65 20.14
C PHE A 105 17.50 -24.53 20.77
N THR A 106 17.08 -24.71 22.03
CA THR A 106 16.24 -23.77 22.77
C THR A 106 16.82 -22.34 22.77
N PRO A 107 16.12 -21.36 22.20
CA PRO A 107 16.56 -19.97 22.24
C PRO A 107 16.64 -19.46 23.68
N SER A 108 17.82 -18.97 24.09
CA SER A 108 17.99 -18.26 25.36
C SER A 108 17.42 -16.84 25.29
N LYS A 109 17.39 -16.27 24.09
CA LYS A 109 16.83 -14.97 23.78
C LYS A 109 16.17 -14.98 22.42
N ILE A 110 14.99 -14.38 22.30
CA ILE A 110 14.36 -14.09 21.02
C ILE A 110 14.06 -12.60 20.94
N SER A 111 14.43 -11.99 19.83
CA SER A 111 14.20 -10.57 19.59
C SER A 111 13.58 -10.35 18.23
N LEU A 112 12.94 -9.19 18.07
CA LEU A 112 12.45 -8.74 16.79
C LEU A 112 13.14 -7.44 16.42
N ALA A 113 13.81 -7.44 15.27
CA ALA A 113 14.35 -6.25 14.64
C ALA A 113 13.30 -5.68 13.67
N HIS A 114 12.96 -4.41 13.84
CA HIS A 114 12.05 -3.71 12.94
C HIS A 114 12.64 -2.36 12.50
N ILE A 115 12.18 -1.83 11.38
CA ILE A 115 12.70 -0.58 10.81
C ILE A 115 12.47 0.59 11.77
N ASN A 116 13.52 1.34 12.04
CA ASN A 116 13.49 2.62 12.72
C ASN A 116 13.14 3.72 11.72
N ASN A 117 11.87 4.11 11.64
CA ASN A 117 11.46 5.18 10.73
C ASN A 117 12.04 6.58 11.08
N GLN A 118 12.74 6.74 12.20
CA GLN A 118 13.47 7.96 12.55
C GLN A 118 14.94 7.94 12.09
N PHE A 119 15.43 6.81 11.58
CA PHE A 119 16.77 6.72 11.01
C PHE A 119 16.89 7.63 9.79
N VAL A 120 17.97 8.41 9.73
CA VAL A 120 18.32 9.25 8.58
C VAL A 120 19.61 8.70 7.99
N TYR A 121 19.54 8.20 6.76
CA TYR A 121 20.70 7.65 6.07
C TYR A 121 21.69 8.75 5.72
N GLN A 122 22.94 8.60 6.14
CA GLN A 122 23.99 9.61 5.92
C GLN A 122 24.77 9.37 4.61
N GLY A 123 24.66 8.18 3.99
CA GLY A 123 25.44 7.79 2.83
C GLY A 123 26.37 6.60 3.11
N ASP A 124 27.25 6.31 2.15
CA ASP A 124 28.37 5.36 2.26
C ASP A 124 28.02 3.91 2.61
N GLY A 125 26.75 3.52 2.50
CA GLY A 125 26.26 2.18 2.83
C GLY A 125 26.21 1.90 4.34
N ASP A 126 26.32 2.93 5.19
CA ASP A 126 26.21 2.79 6.63
C ASP A 126 24.75 2.83 7.09
N TYR A 127 24.25 1.67 7.51
CA TYR A 127 22.89 1.48 8.02
C TYR A 127 22.84 1.22 9.53
N ASN A 128 23.91 1.54 10.27
CA ASN A 128 23.90 1.44 11.72
C ASN A 128 22.79 2.32 12.31
N GLY A 129 21.87 1.70 13.07
CA GLY A 129 20.69 2.38 13.63
C GLY A 129 19.42 2.31 12.77
N LEU A 130 19.47 1.65 11.60
CA LEU A 130 18.30 1.37 10.77
C LEU A 130 17.28 0.49 11.51
N PHE A 131 17.73 -0.40 12.40
CA PHE A 131 16.86 -1.31 13.12
C PHE A 131 16.69 -0.91 14.59
N LYS A 132 15.45 -1.01 15.08
CA LYS A 132 15.14 -1.13 16.51
C LYS A 132 14.98 -2.59 16.86
N ILE A 133 15.69 -3.04 17.89
CA ILE A 133 15.63 -4.41 18.39
C ILE A 133 14.79 -4.41 19.66
N VAL A 134 13.75 -5.25 19.69
CA VAL A 134 12.88 -5.46 20.84
C VAL A 134 13.11 -6.87 21.35
N ASP A 135 13.42 -7.02 22.63
CA ASP A 135 13.48 -8.33 23.28
C ASP A 135 12.05 -8.82 23.53
N LEU A 136 11.73 -10.01 23.01
CA LEU A 136 10.41 -10.62 23.10
C LEU A 136 10.43 -11.89 23.98
N THR A 137 11.56 -12.22 24.60
CA THR A 137 11.77 -13.51 25.28
C THR A 137 10.68 -13.84 26.31
N SER A 138 10.30 -12.86 27.13
CA SER A 138 9.21 -13.01 28.10
C SER A 138 7.85 -13.21 27.44
N ASP A 139 7.54 -12.44 26.39
CA ASP A 139 6.25 -12.52 25.69
C ASP A 139 6.08 -13.84 24.93
N ILE A 140 7.20 -14.43 24.49
CA ILE A 140 7.20 -15.64 23.69
C ILE A 140 7.12 -16.91 24.53
N SER A 141 7.73 -16.94 25.72
CA SER A 141 7.74 -18.14 26.57
C SER A 141 6.32 -18.68 26.85
N GLU A 142 5.39 -17.84 27.31
CA GLU A 142 3.99 -18.24 27.57
C GLU A 142 3.20 -18.57 26.30
N ARG A 143 3.54 -17.94 25.16
CA ARG A 143 2.88 -18.20 23.88
C ARG A 143 3.36 -19.51 23.24
N ALA A 144 4.64 -19.84 23.41
CA ALA A 144 5.23 -21.07 22.90
C ALA A 144 4.57 -22.33 23.49
N GLU A 145 4.12 -22.27 24.75
CA GLU A 145 3.35 -23.36 25.39
C GLU A 145 2.02 -23.67 24.67
N GLN A 146 1.46 -22.71 23.95
CA GLN A 146 0.21 -22.86 23.20
C GLN A 146 0.43 -23.42 21.78
N VAL A 147 1.65 -23.34 21.25
CA VAL A 147 1.99 -23.74 19.88
C VAL A 147 1.63 -25.20 19.58
N PRO A 148 1.89 -26.19 20.47
CA PRO A 148 1.45 -27.57 20.23
C PRO A 148 -0.06 -27.68 19.98
N GLY A 149 -0.87 -26.91 20.73
CA GLY A 149 -2.32 -26.87 20.55
C GLY A 149 -2.73 -26.23 19.22
N TRP A 150 -2.01 -25.20 18.77
CA TRP A 150 -2.22 -24.59 17.44
C TRP A 150 -1.90 -25.57 16.32
N VAL A 151 -0.77 -26.30 16.43
CA VAL A 151 -0.36 -27.32 15.45
C VAL A 151 -1.37 -28.45 15.39
N GLU A 152 -1.86 -28.94 16.54
CA GLU A 152 -2.91 -29.96 16.58
C GLU A 152 -4.21 -29.47 15.89
N GLN A 153 -4.64 -28.24 16.17
CA GLN A 153 -5.83 -27.65 15.54
C GLN A 153 -5.66 -27.46 14.03
N ALA A 154 -4.49 -27.02 13.58
CA ALA A 154 -4.16 -26.89 12.17
C ALA A 154 -4.20 -28.26 11.46
N ASN A 155 -3.58 -29.29 12.05
CA ASN A 155 -3.61 -30.64 11.52
C ASN A 155 -5.04 -31.23 11.47
N LYS A 156 -5.87 -30.99 12.50
CA LYS A 156 -7.30 -31.36 12.49
C LYS A 156 -8.07 -30.64 11.39
N THR A 157 -7.76 -29.37 11.15
CA THR A 157 -8.40 -28.57 10.10
C THR A 157 -8.06 -29.11 8.71
N ILE A 158 -6.78 -29.41 8.46
CA ILE A 158 -6.30 -29.98 7.19
C ILE A 158 -6.91 -31.37 6.94
N ALA A 159 -7.00 -32.21 7.97
CA ALA A 159 -7.61 -33.54 7.87
C ALA A 159 -9.16 -33.51 7.87
N GLY A 160 -9.74 -32.36 8.15
CA GLY A 160 -11.17 -32.17 8.34
C GLY A 160 -11.96 -32.06 7.02
N LYS A 161 -13.27 -31.88 7.17
CA LYS A 161 -14.14 -31.48 6.06
C LYS A 161 -14.10 -29.96 5.89
N LEU A 162 -14.59 -29.49 4.74
CA LEU A 162 -14.86 -28.07 4.52
C LEU A 162 -15.67 -27.48 5.69
N PRO A 163 -15.29 -26.30 6.21
CA PRO A 163 -15.98 -25.69 7.33
C PRO A 163 -17.42 -25.33 6.93
N ASN A 164 -18.38 -25.56 7.84
CA ASN A 164 -19.77 -25.17 7.65
C ASN A 164 -19.97 -23.70 8.09
N VAL A 165 -19.43 -22.77 7.32
CA VAL A 165 -19.53 -21.33 7.54
C VAL A 165 -19.85 -20.65 6.22
N GLU A 166 -20.76 -19.68 6.23
CA GLU A 166 -21.03 -18.86 5.05
C GLU A 166 -19.85 -17.95 4.74
N VAL A 167 -19.69 -17.55 3.48
CA VAL A 167 -18.66 -16.58 3.11
C VAL A 167 -18.93 -15.21 3.75
N GLY A 168 -17.89 -14.40 3.93
CA GLY A 168 -18.06 -13.03 4.42
C GLY A 168 -16.77 -12.29 4.67
N ASP A 169 -16.82 -11.31 5.58
CA ASP A 169 -15.70 -10.42 5.92
C ASP A 169 -14.40 -11.14 6.29
N HIS A 170 -14.49 -12.32 6.89
CA HIS A 170 -13.33 -13.12 7.29
C HIS A 170 -12.55 -13.66 6.08
N CYS A 171 -13.16 -13.75 4.89
CA CYS A 171 -12.47 -14.18 3.67
C CYS A 171 -11.38 -13.19 3.22
N ASN A 172 -11.34 -11.97 3.78
CA ASN A 172 -10.38 -10.93 3.42
C ASN A 172 -9.58 -10.41 4.62
N LYS A 173 -9.66 -11.07 5.78
CA LYS A 173 -9.03 -10.62 7.03
C LYS A 173 -8.19 -11.74 7.65
N PRO A 174 -6.95 -11.47 8.09
CA PRO A 174 -6.18 -10.24 7.87
C PRO A 174 -5.67 -10.07 6.43
N TYR A 175 -5.72 -11.12 5.62
CA TYR A 175 -5.33 -11.13 4.21
C TYR A 175 -6.42 -11.81 3.38
N ALA A 176 -6.37 -11.64 2.05
CA ALA A 176 -7.27 -12.33 1.14
C ALA A 176 -7.10 -13.86 1.23
N CYS A 177 -8.20 -14.57 1.41
CA CYS A 177 -8.23 -16.03 1.44
C CYS A 177 -7.87 -16.59 0.05
N PRO A 178 -6.88 -17.49 -0.06
CA PRO A 178 -6.52 -18.11 -1.34
C PRO A 178 -7.65 -18.94 -1.98
N PHE A 179 -8.66 -19.32 -1.21
CA PHE A 179 -9.81 -20.12 -1.67
C PHE A 179 -11.05 -19.27 -1.93
N ILE A 180 -10.93 -17.93 -1.96
CA ILE A 180 -12.08 -17.04 -2.10
C ILE A 180 -12.90 -17.36 -3.36
N GLU A 181 -12.27 -17.57 -4.51
CA GLU A 181 -12.96 -17.90 -5.76
C GLU A 181 -13.75 -19.22 -5.65
N HIS A 182 -13.19 -20.21 -4.94
CA HIS A 182 -13.86 -21.49 -4.74
C HIS A 182 -15.10 -21.36 -3.86
N CYS A 183 -14.99 -20.62 -2.74
CA CYS A 183 -16.08 -20.50 -1.77
C CYS A 183 -17.20 -19.55 -2.26
N TRP A 184 -16.86 -18.53 -3.06
CA TRP A 184 -17.81 -17.51 -3.52
C TRP A 184 -18.52 -17.86 -4.84
N LYS A 185 -18.15 -18.96 -5.51
CA LYS A 185 -18.64 -19.32 -6.86
C LYS A 185 -20.17 -19.40 -7.01
N ASP A 186 -20.87 -19.85 -5.97
CA ASP A 186 -22.33 -20.08 -5.99
C ASP A 186 -23.10 -18.97 -5.25
N VAL A 187 -22.38 -17.95 -4.74
CA VAL A 187 -22.97 -16.84 -3.99
C VAL A 187 -23.50 -15.82 -5.00
N PRO A 188 -24.80 -15.49 -4.99
CA PRO A 188 -25.34 -14.49 -5.89
C PRO A 188 -24.61 -13.16 -5.74
N VAL A 189 -24.13 -12.61 -6.86
CA VAL A 189 -23.50 -11.29 -6.86
C VAL A 189 -24.60 -10.24 -6.75
N ILE A 190 -24.80 -9.74 -5.53
CA ILE A 190 -25.68 -8.59 -5.29
C ILE A 190 -25.01 -7.36 -5.89
N LYS A 191 -25.64 -6.76 -6.91
CA LYS A 191 -25.04 -5.66 -7.67
C LYS A 191 -24.87 -4.40 -6.80
N TYR A 192 -25.87 -4.09 -5.97
CA TYR A 192 -25.89 -2.92 -5.10
C TYR A 192 -26.21 -3.31 -3.65
N PRO A 193 -25.28 -3.94 -2.92
CA PRO A 193 -25.57 -4.44 -1.58
C PRO A 193 -25.95 -3.31 -0.62
N VAL A 194 -27.00 -3.52 0.19
CA VAL A 194 -27.47 -2.53 1.20
C VAL A 194 -26.36 -2.13 2.17
N THR A 195 -25.38 -3.00 2.42
CA THR A 195 -24.20 -2.72 3.26
C THR A 195 -23.30 -1.61 2.70
N LYS A 196 -23.35 -1.35 1.39
CA LYS A 196 -22.60 -0.29 0.71
C LYS A 196 -23.47 0.93 0.36
N PHE A 197 -24.70 1.01 0.85
CA PHE A 197 -25.57 2.17 0.62
C PHE A 197 -25.05 3.42 1.35
N PRO A 198 -24.64 4.49 0.64
CA PRO A 198 -24.02 5.65 1.28
C PRO A 198 -24.95 6.38 2.25
N GLY A 199 -24.47 6.59 3.48
CA GLY A 199 -25.21 7.28 4.54
C GLY A 199 -26.19 6.40 5.33
N LEU A 200 -26.30 5.11 4.99
CA LEU A 200 -27.10 4.16 5.76
C LEU A 200 -26.32 3.68 6.99
N LYS A 201 -26.95 3.72 8.17
CA LYS A 201 -26.35 3.21 9.40
C LYS A 201 -26.26 1.69 9.34
N LYS A 202 -25.18 1.12 9.88
CA LYS A 202 -24.97 -0.34 9.97
C LYS A 202 -26.16 -1.08 10.58
N SER A 203 -26.78 -0.50 11.63
CA SER A 203 -27.97 -1.08 12.26
C SER A 203 -29.17 -1.17 11.31
N LYS A 204 -29.40 -0.14 10.48
CA LYS A 204 -30.49 -0.13 9.50
C LYS A 204 -30.20 -1.06 8.32
N SER A 205 -28.94 -1.18 7.90
CA SER A 205 -28.55 -2.20 6.90
C SER A 205 -28.86 -3.61 7.38
N ILE A 206 -28.57 -3.93 8.65
CA ILE A 206 -28.91 -5.23 9.24
C ILE A 206 -30.43 -5.45 9.29
N GLU A 207 -31.19 -4.43 9.68
CA GLU A 207 -32.66 -4.48 9.71
C GLU A 207 -33.27 -4.77 8.33
N LEU A 208 -32.75 -4.12 7.29
CA LEU A 208 -33.17 -4.32 5.90
C LEU A 208 -32.82 -5.73 5.40
N ILE A 209 -31.61 -6.21 5.67
CA ILE A 209 -31.19 -7.58 5.30
C ILE A 209 -32.08 -8.62 6.00
N ASN A 210 -32.34 -8.45 7.30
CA ASN A 210 -33.25 -9.34 8.04
C ASN A 210 -34.69 -9.31 7.52
N ALA A 211 -35.11 -8.22 6.87
CA ALA A 211 -36.39 -8.09 6.21
C ALA A 211 -36.39 -8.59 4.75
N GLY A 212 -35.27 -9.12 4.25
CA GLY A 212 -35.13 -9.69 2.91
C GLY A 212 -34.67 -8.70 1.84
N TYR A 213 -34.25 -7.48 2.22
CA TYR A 213 -33.74 -6.47 1.30
C TYR A 213 -32.21 -6.48 1.28
N GLU A 214 -31.64 -7.23 0.34
CA GLU A 214 -30.19 -7.36 0.16
C GLU A 214 -29.62 -6.40 -0.89
N ASP A 215 -30.40 -6.09 -1.94
CA ASP A 215 -30.07 -5.08 -2.95
C ASP A 215 -30.77 -3.74 -2.64
N ALA A 216 -30.02 -2.65 -2.74
CA ALA A 216 -30.49 -1.30 -2.49
C ALA A 216 -31.73 -0.92 -3.32
N ARG A 217 -31.87 -1.46 -4.55
CA ARG A 217 -33.00 -1.15 -5.43
C ARG A 217 -34.34 -1.67 -4.90
N ASP A 218 -34.29 -2.72 -4.08
CA ASP A 218 -35.47 -3.42 -3.57
C ASP A 218 -36.00 -2.82 -2.26
N ILE A 219 -35.25 -1.92 -1.63
CA ILE A 219 -35.67 -1.21 -0.41
C ILE A 219 -36.94 -0.39 -0.71
N PRO A 220 -38.06 -0.55 0.01
CA PRO A 220 -39.23 0.31 -0.15
C PRO A 220 -39.01 1.71 0.43
N ASP A 221 -39.62 2.75 -0.15
CA ASP A 221 -39.39 4.15 0.29
C ASP A 221 -39.79 4.39 1.76
N SER A 222 -40.81 3.67 2.25
CA SER A 222 -41.27 3.74 3.65
C SER A 222 -40.24 3.26 4.69
N TRP A 223 -39.16 2.62 4.26
CA TRP A 223 -38.08 2.20 5.15
C TRP A 223 -37.02 3.27 5.39
N LEU A 224 -37.04 4.36 4.61
CA LEU A 224 -36.07 5.45 4.69
C LEU A 224 -36.78 6.77 5.03
N ASP A 225 -36.63 7.24 6.27
CA ASP A 225 -37.30 8.46 6.76
C ASP A 225 -36.58 9.77 6.35
N ASN A 226 -35.49 9.66 5.58
CA ASN A 226 -34.62 10.78 5.23
C ASN A 226 -34.70 11.07 3.72
N GLU A 227 -35.05 12.30 3.36
CA GLU A 227 -35.21 12.76 1.97
C GLU A 227 -33.94 12.56 1.12
N ILE A 228 -32.74 12.74 1.70
CA ILE A 228 -31.47 12.47 1.02
C ILE A 228 -31.34 10.97 0.70
N LEU A 229 -31.69 10.10 1.64
CA LEU A 229 -31.64 8.65 1.43
C LEU A 229 -32.68 8.20 0.41
N GLN A 230 -33.89 8.79 0.41
CA GLN A 230 -34.92 8.53 -0.59
C GLN A 230 -34.49 9.00 -1.99
N THR A 231 -33.85 10.18 -2.10
CA THR A 231 -33.29 10.68 -3.36
C THR A 231 -32.22 9.73 -3.89
N ARG A 232 -31.31 9.25 -3.03
CA ARG A 232 -30.29 8.25 -3.39
C ARG A 232 -30.91 6.93 -3.81
N LEU A 233 -31.95 6.46 -3.13
CA LEU A 233 -32.70 5.25 -3.49
C LEU A 233 -33.33 5.37 -4.88
N SER A 234 -33.91 6.54 -5.20
CA SER A 234 -34.40 6.84 -6.55
C SER A 234 -33.28 6.77 -7.60
N ALA A 235 -32.09 7.30 -7.30
CA ALA A 235 -30.92 7.18 -8.16
C ALA A 235 -30.42 5.73 -8.32
N TYR A 236 -30.47 4.89 -7.28
CA TYR A 236 -30.20 3.44 -7.40
C TYR A 236 -31.13 2.76 -8.41
N ARG A 237 -32.44 3.06 -8.33
CA ARG A 237 -33.48 2.47 -9.19
C ARG A 237 -33.42 2.99 -10.63
N THR A 238 -33.28 4.30 -10.81
CA THR A 238 -33.31 4.95 -12.13
C THR A 238 -31.97 4.91 -12.85
N GLY A 239 -30.86 4.81 -12.11
CA GLY A 239 -29.51 4.95 -12.64
C GLY A 239 -29.11 6.38 -12.98
N LYS A 240 -29.94 7.38 -12.65
CA LYS A 240 -29.60 8.79 -12.87
C LYS A 240 -28.65 9.26 -11.77
N GLN A 241 -27.60 9.97 -12.17
CA GLN A 241 -26.73 10.67 -11.25
C GLN A 241 -27.43 11.85 -10.59
N ILE A 242 -26.91 12.27 -9.44
CA ILE A 242 -27.35 13.48 -8.75
C ILE A 242 -26.16 14.43 -8.72
N ILE A 243 -26.32 15.58 -9.36
CA ILE A 243 -25.35 16.68 -9.36
C ILE A 243 -26.05 17.93 -8.82
N PRO A 244 -25.81 18.30 -7.55
CA PRO A 244 -26.39 19.51 -6.97
C PRO A 244 -25.80 20.79 -7.59
N LYS A 245 -26.58 21.88 -7.61
CA LYS A 245 -26.14 23.21 -8.09
C LYS A 245 -24.92 23.74 -7.35
N GLU A 246 -24.78 23.37 -6.09
CA GLU A 246 -23.65 23.69 -5.23
C GLU A 246 -22.33 23.17 -5.82
N LEU A 247 -22.32 21.96 -6.37
CA LEU A 247 -21.14 21.38 -7.01
C LEU A 247 -20.79 22.13 -8.29
N HIS A 248 -21.78 22.38 -9.15
CA HIS A 248 -21.59 23.17 -10.37
C HIS A 248 -20.99 24.55 -10.07
N ASN A 249 -21.58 25.27 -9.11
CA ASN A 249 -21.13 26.61 -8.71
C ASN A 249 -19.71 26.60 -8.16
N LYS A 250 -19.36 25.61 -7.33
CA LYS A 250 -18.03 25.49 -6.72
C LYS A 250 -16.95 25.24 -7.77
N LEU A 251 -17.23 24.40 -8.77
CA LEU A 251 -16.29 24.13 -9.87
C LEU A 251 -16.19 25.31 -10.86
N ASN A 252 -17.29 26.00 -11.14
CA ASN A 252 -17.29 27.18 -12.02
C ASN A 252 -16.55 28.41 -11.43
N GLN A 253 -16.31 28.43 -10.12
CA GLN A 253 -15.52 29.49 -9.47
C GLN A 253 -14.01 29.35 -9.71
N LEU A 254 -13.53 28.19 -10.20
CA LEU A 254 -12.13 27.99 -10.52
C LEU A 254 -11.75 28.85 -11.74
N LYS A 255 -10.89 29.83 -11.50
CA LYS A 255 -10.38 30.74 -12.54
C LYS A 255 -9.39 30.03 -13.46
N PHE A 256 -9.23 30.55 -14.68
CA PHE A 256 -8.21 30.10 -15.63
C PHE A 256 -6.91 30.91 -15.46
N PRO A 257 -5.75 30.37 -15.90
CA PRO A 257 -5.56 28.98 -16.29
C PRO A 257 -5.70 28.05 -15.07
N ARG A 258 -6.24 26.85 -15.29
CA ARG A 258 -6.35 25.80 -14.25
C ARG A 258 -5.26 24.78 -14.48
N TYR A 259 -4.55 24.43 -13.43
CA TYR A 259 -3.53 23.38 -13.45
C TYR A 259 -4.10 22.14 -12.78
N TYR A 260 -3.92 20.96 -13.36
CA TYR A 260 -4.37 19.68 -12.81
C TYR A 260 -3.14 18.84 -12.55
N LEU A 261 -2.83 18.60 -11.28
CA LEU A 261 -1.51 18.13 -10.85
C LEU A 261 -1.61 16.79 -10.12
N ASP A 262 -0.75 15.85 -10.50
CA ASP A 262 -0.63 14.53 -9.88
C ASP A 262 0.85 14.15 -9.74
N PHE A 263 1.19 13.45 -8.65
CA PHE A 263 2.57 13.08 -8.30
C PHE A 263 2.71 11.57 -8.11
N GLU A 264 3.82 11.03 -8.61
CA GLU A 264 4.32 9.73 -8.19
C GLU A 264 5.52 9.85 -7.27
N THR A 265 5.52 9.01 -6.23
CA THR A 265 6.56 9.00 -5.19
C THR A 265 7.04 7.59 -4.91
N ILE A 266 8.27 7.46 -4.41
CA ILE A 266 8.85 6.20 -3.97
C ILE A 266 9.13 6.25 -2.47
N GLY A 267 8.83 5.16 -1.76
CA GLY A 267 9.16 5.00 -0.35
C GLY A 267 10.03 3.76 -0.10
N PHE A 268 11.33 3.96 0.15
CA PHE A 268 12.27 2.86 0.38
C PHE A 268 12.23 2.37 1.83
N ALA A 269 12.20 1.05 2.04
CA ALA A 269 12.41 0.47 3.38
C ALA A 269 13.85 0.68 3.87
N VAL A 270 14.81 0.49 2.96
CA VAL A 270 16.23 0.79 3.15
C VAL A 270 16.53 2.06 2.34
N PRO A 271 16.77 3.22 2.97
CA PRO A 271 16.94 4.47 2.24
C PRO A 271 18.16 4.43 1.31
N LYS A 272 18.00 4.88 0.06
CA LYS A 272 19.08 4.87 -0.94
C LYS A 272 19.86 6.19 -1.04
N TRP A 273 19.23 7.29 -0.67
CA TRP A 273 19.78 8.64 -0.86
C TRP A 273 20.11 9.29 0.48
N SER A 274 21.28 9.94 0.57
CA SER A 274 21.69 10.63 1.80
C SER A 274 20.67 11.69 2.19
N GLY A 275 20.42 11.82 3.50
CA GLY A 275 19.41 12.71 4.07
C GLY A 275 17.97 12.24 3.88
N THR A 276 17.73 10.95 3.61
CA THR A 276 16.37 10.37 3.53
C THR A 276 16.12 9.34 4.62
N ARG A 277 14.84 9.06 4.88
CA ARG A 277 14.37 8.16 5.94
C ARG A 277 13.61 6.96 5.39
N PRO A 278 13.51 5.85 6.15
CA PRO A 278 12.70 4.72 5.74
C PRO A 278 11.23 5.11 5.53
N TYR A 279 10.68 4.68 4.40
CA TYR A 279 9.30 4.93 3.95
C TYR A 279 8.93 6.41 3.75
N GLU A 280 9.91 7.30 3.73
CA GLU A 280 9.70 8.69 3.32
C GLU A 280 9.15 8.73 1.89
N GLN A 281 8.11 9.54 1.65
CA GLN A 281 7.53 9.72 0.31
C GLN A 281 8.42 10.67 -0.49
N LEU A 282 9.19 10.12 -1.43
CA LEU A 282 10.17 10.87 -2.22
C LEU A 282 9.65 11.02 -3.66
N PRO A 283 9.30 12.22 -4.12
CA PRO A 283 8.70 12.42 -5.43
C PRO A 283 9.72 12.27 -6.57
N PHE A 284 9.34 11.53 -7.62
CA PHE A 284 10.20 11.30 -8.79
C PHE A 284 9.53 11.67 -10.12
N GLN A 285 8.21 11.85 -10.14
CA GLN A 285 7.45 12.20 -11.35
C GLN A 285 6.24 13.07 -10.99
N TRP A 286 5.95 14.05 -11.85
CA TRP A 286 4.69 14.76 -11.82
C TRP A 286 4.13 14.92 -13.23
N SER A 287 2.81 14.99 -13.32
CA SER A 287 2.06 15.28 -14.53
C SER A 287 1.22 16.52 -14.29
N CYS A 288 1.11 17.40 -15.29
CA CYS A 288 0.32 18.61 -15.21
C CYS A 288 -0.45 18.87 -16.51
N HIS A 289 -1.77 18.75 -16.47
CA HIS A 289 -2.61 19.32 -17.53
C HIS A 289 -2.89 20.79 -17.23
N VAL A 290 -2.84 21.64 -18.25
CA VAL A 290 -3.16 23.07 -18.15
C VAL A 290 -4.37 23.35 -19.02
N GLU A 291 -5.45 23.85 -18.42
CA GLU A 291 -6.66 24.27 -19.12
C GLU A 291 -6.71 25.80 -19.17
N ASP A 292 -6.77 26.36 -20.38
CA ASP A 292 -6.86 27.80 -20.60
C ASP A 292 -8.30 28.32 -20.67
N GLU A 293 -8.47 29.64 -20.85
CA GLU A 293 -9.79 30.28 -20.95
C GLU A 293 -10.65 29.78 -22.11
N SER A 294 -10.03 29.23 -23.16
CA SER A 294 -10.73 28.61 -24.29
C SER A 294 -11.14 27.16 -24.04
N MET A 295 -10.82 26.64 -22.84
CA MET A 295 -10.93 25.23 -22.45
C MET A 295 -10.02 24.30 -23.27
N ALA A 296 -9.02 24.85 -23.96
CA ALA A 296 -7.98 24.05 -24.58
C ALA A 296 -7.06 23.50 -23.50
N ILE A 297 -6.61 22.27 -23.71
CA ILE A 297 -5.78 21.55 -22.76
C ILE A 297 -4.38 21.37 -23.38
N SER A 298 -3.34 21.70 -22.63
CA SER A 298 -1.97 21.27 -22.88
C SER A 298 -1.47 20.39 -21.75
N HIS A 299 -0.39 19.64 -21.99
CA HIS A 299 0.23 18.75 -21.02
C HIS A 299 1.71 19.09 -20.86
N ILE A 300 2.18 19.06 -19.62
CA ILE A 300 3.58 19.23 -19.22
C ILE A 300 3.86 18.15 -18.17
N GLU A 301 5.04 17.56 -18.20
CA GLU A 301 5.45 16.53 -17.24
C GLU A 301 6.91 16.65 -16.83
N PHE A 302 7.23 15.97 -15.73
CA PHE A 302 8.59 15.69 -15.28
C PHE A 302 8.68 14.23 -14.85
N LEU A 303 9.74 13.55 -15.26
CA LEU A 303 10.08 12.21 -14.83
C LEU A 303 11.61 12.09 -14.73
N ASP A 304 12.15 11.84 -13.54
CA ASP A 304 13.56 11.53 -13.37
C ASP A 304 13.78 10.02 -13.37
N THR A 305 14.62 9.51 -14.27
CA THR A 305 14.96 8.08 -14.33
C THR A 305 16.44 7.81 -14.09
N SER A 306 17.16 8.79 -13.54
CA SER A 306 18.62 8.77 -13.46
C SER A 306 19.13 7.84 -12.36
N GLY A 307 18.30 7.54 -11.36
CA GLY A 307 18.68 6.84 -10.13
C GLY A 307 19.30 7.75 -9.06
N ASN A 308 19.61 9.01 -9.41
CA ASN A 308 20.01 10.04 -8.45
C ASN A 308 18.80 10.57 -7.67
N PRO A 309 19.00 11.30 -6.55
CA PRO A 309 17.90 11.88 -5.80
C PRO A 309 17.14 12.95 -6.62
N PRO A 310 15.87 12.70 -7.00
CA PRO A 310 15.15 13.56 -7.96
C PRO A 310 14.54 14.82 -7.34
N MET A 311 14.38 14.86 -6.01
CA MET A 311 13.48 15.80 -5.32
C MET A 311 13.77 17.28 -5.61
N ARG A 312 15.03 17.67 -5.84
CA ARG A 312 15.39 19.06 -6.18
C ARG A 312 14.96 19.43 -7.60
N ALA A 313 15.39 18.64 -8.59
CA ALA A 313 15.03 18.86 -9.99
C ALA A 313 13.51 18.77 -10.20
N PHE A 314 12.85 17.85 -9.49
CA PHE A 314 11.39 17.76 -9.42
C PHE A 314 10.75 19.08 -8.98
N SER A 315 11.28 19.68 -7.90
CA SER A 315 10.74 20.91 -7.30
C SER A 315 10.95 22.11 -8.21
N GLU A 316 12.15 22.26 -8.77
CA GLU A 316 12.49 23.36 -9.69
C GLU A 316 11.63 23.30 -10.95
N ALA A 317 11.53 22.12 -11.57
CA ALA A 317 10.70 21.94 -12.76
C ALA A 317 9.21 22.20 -12.48
N LEU A 318 8.71 21.80 -11.30
CA LEU A 318 7.33 22.07 -10.91
C LEU A 318 7.06 23.57 -10.77
N ILE A 319 7.94 24.29 -10.07
CA ILE A 319 7.84 25.75 -9.87
C ILE A 319 7.77 26.46 -11.22
N ASP A 320 8.65 26.08 -12.15
CA ASP A 320 8.68 26.65 -13.50
C ASP A 320 7.39 26.33 -14.29
N ALA A 321 6.84 25.13 -14.15
CA ALA A 321 5.67 24.69 -14.89
C ALA A 321 4.36 25.38 -14.47
N VAL A 322 4.15 25.59 -13.16
CA VAL A 322 2.87 26.11 -12.63
C VAL A 322 2.86 27.62 -12.35
N GLY A 323 4.02 28.28 -12.42
CA GLY A 323 4.18 29.73 -12.22
C GLY A 323 3.56 30.25 -10.92
N ASP A 324 3.06 31.49 -10.94
CA ASP A 324 2.59 32.21 -9.74
C ASP A 324 1.07 32.46 -9.71
N PHE A 325 0.30 32.00 -10.71
CA PHE A 325 -1.12 32.32 -10.86
C PHE A 325 -1.96 31.11 -11.25
N GLY A 326 -3.26 31.17 -10.98
CA GLY A 326 -4.23 30.11 -11.30
C GLY A 326 -4.36 29.05 -10.21
N PRO A 327 -5.54 28.44 -10.04
CA PRO A 327 -5.75 27.35 -9.10
C PRO A 327 -5.06 26.07 -9.59
N ILE A 328 -4.57 25.27 -8.63
CA ILE A 328 -3.97 23.96 -8.88
C ILE A 328 -4.89 22.89 -8.32
N VAL A 329 -5.62 22.21 -9.19
CA VAL A 329 -6.54 21.14 -8.90
C VAL A 329 -5.74 19.86 -8.64
N VAL A 330 -5.97 19.26 -7.47
CA VAL A 330 -5.42 17.95 -7.08
C VAL A 330 -6.56 17.05 -6.64
N TYR A 331 -6.41 15.73 -6.75
CA TYR A 331 -7.52 14.85 -6.39
C TYR A 331 -7.67 14.69 -4.88
N THR A 332 -6.59 14.74 -4.09
CA THR A 332 -6.67 14.64 -2.62
C THR A 332 -5.61 15.51 -1.94
N THR A 333 -5.36 15.31 -0.64
CA THR A 333 -4.34 16.05 0.10
C THR A 333 -2.92 15.44 -0.03
N PHE A 334 -2.73 14.46 -0.90
CA PHE A 334 -1.45 13.76 -1.05
C PHE A 334 -0.35 14.70 -1.55
N GLU A 335 -0.59 15.42 -2.64
CA GLU A 335 0.34 16.38 -3.26
C GLU A 335 0.72 17.47 -2.28
N LYS A 336 -0.26 17.95 -1.48
CA LYS A 336 -0.03 18.91 -0.40
C LYS A 336 0.95 18.40 0.65
N THR A 337 0.89 17.11 0.96
CA THR A 337 1.81 16.47 1.93
C THR A 337 3.21 16.38 1.35
N VAL A 338 3.34 15.97 0.07
CA VAL A 338 4.61 15.91 -0.64
C VAL A 338 5.27 17.30 -0.70
N LEU A 339 4.52 18.33 -1.09
CA LEU A 339 5.03 19.70 -1.16
C LEU A 339 5.52 20.21 0.20
N ARG A 340 4.83 19.90 1.30
CA ARG A 340 5.28 20.24 2.65
C ARG A 340 6.59 19.56 3.02
N ASN A 341 6.77 18.30 2.66
CA ASN A 341 8.04 17.61 2.89
C ASN A 341 9.17 18.26 2.06
N LEU A 342 8.87 18.71 0.84
CA LEU A 342 9.83 19.44 0.00
C LEU A 342 10.20 20.81 0.58
N LEU A 343 9.26 21.53 1.21
CA LEU A 343 9.56 22.78 1.93
C LEU A 343 10.63 22.59 3.01
N GLU A 344 10.47 21.55 3.83
CA GLU A 344 11.41 21.24 4.92
C GLU A 344 12.77 20.81 4.37
N ARG A 345 12.77 20.11 3.23
CA ARG A 345 13.98 19.59 2.57
C ARG A 345 14.78 20.68 1.86
N PHE A 346 14.12 21.67 1.25
CA PHE A 346 14.74 22.72 0.45
C PHE A 346 14.29 24.11 0.90
N PRO A 347 14.82 24.64 2.02
CA PRO A 347 14.44 25.94 2.57
C PRO A 347 14.57 27.10 1.56
N GLU A 348 15.48 27.00 0.61
CA GLU A 348 15.70 27.96 -0.47
C GLU A 348 14.58 28.02 -1.51
N LEU A 349 13.77 26.96 -1.64
CA LEU A 349 12.59 26.91 -2.51
C LEU A 349 11.28 27.13 -1.73
N ALA A 350 11.36 27.41 -0.43
CA ALA A 350 10.22 27.33 0.47
C ALA A 350 9.09 28.29 0.10
N ASP A 351 9.40 29.56 -0.21
CA ASP A 351 8.39 30.56 -0.54
C ASP A 351 7.63 30.19 -1.82
N GLN A 352 8.32 29.66 -2.84
CA GLN A 352 7.74 29.26 -4.12
C GLN A 352 6.84 28.03 -3.96
N LEU A 353 7.33 27.00 -3.25
CA LEU A 353 6.55 25.80 -2.94
C LEU A 353 5.33 26.12 -2.05
N GLN A 354 5.46 27.08 -1.12
CA GLN A 354 4.34 27.53 -0.29
C GLN A 354 3.26 28.23 -1.14
N SER A 355 3.67 29.05 -2.11
CA SER A 355 2.75 29.66 -3.08
C SER A 355 1.97 28.61 -3.88
N ILE A 356 2.59 27.48 -4.25
CA ILE A 356 1.90 26.35 -4.89
C ILE A 356 0.88 25.74 -3.92
N ILE A 357 1.27 25.47 -2.68
CA ILE A 357 0.38 24.90 -1.64
C ILE A 357 -0.86 25.76 -1.41
N ASP A 358 -0.70 27.08 -1.39
CA ASP A 358 -1.78 28.04 -1.13
C ASP A 358 -2.80 28.11 -2.27
N ARG A 359 -2.41 27.67 -3.48
CA ARG A 359 -3.27 27.60 -4.67
C ARG A 359 -3.93 26.23 -4.88
N LEU A 360 -3.62 25.24 -4.04
CA LEU A 360 -4.19 23.89 -4.17
C LEU A 360 -5.70 23.88 -3.92
N PHE A 361 -6.42 23.20 -4.81
CA PHE A 361 -7.83 22.90 -4.70
C PHE A 361 -8.04 21.38 -4.67
N ASP A 362 -8.51 20.86 -3.53
CA ASP A 362 -8.85 19.45 -3.35
C ASP A 362 -10.20 19.14 -4.02
N LEU A 363 -10.15 18.45 -5.16
CA LEU A 363 -11.32 18.07 -5.97
C LEU A 363 -12.15 16.95 -5.31
N TYR A 364 -11.55 16.10 -4.48
CA TYR A 364 -12.27 15.00 -3.83
C TYR A 364 -13.32 15.50 -2.85
N GLN A 365 -13.05 16.56 -2.08
CA GLN A 365 -14.03 17.09 -1.11
C GLN A 365 -15.38 17.46 -1.76
N PRO A 366 -15.45 18.38 -2.75
CA PRO A 366 -16.73 18.75 -3.34
C PRO A 366 -17.44 17.58 -4.04
N ILE A 367 -16.69 16.66 -4.66
CA ILE A 367 -17.27 15.46 -5.27
C ILE A 367 -17.87 14.56 -4.18
N LYS A 368 -17.14 14.24 -3.13
CA LYS A 368 -17.63 13.38 -2.03
C LYS A 368 -18.84 13.97 -1.32
N GLU A 369 -18.84 15.29 -1.13
CA GLU A 369 -19.92 16.00 -0.43
C GLU A 369 -21.22 16.04 -1.24
N HIS A 370 -21.12 16.24 -2.56
CA HIS A 370 -22.27 16.61 -3.37
C HIS A 370 -22.62 15.61 -4.48
N TYR A 371 -21.62 14.97 -5.10
CA TYR A 371 -21.85 14.05 -6.20
C TYR A 371 -22.38 12.70 -5.70
N PHE A 372 -23.40 12.18 -6.38
CA PHE A 372 -23.87 10.83 -6.12
C PHE A 372 -24.15 10.07 -7.41
N HIS A 373 -23.58 8.87 -7.49
CA HIS A 373 -23.89 7.88 -8.50
C HIS A 373 -23.94 6.48 -7.86
N ARG A 374 -24.92 5.66 -8.24
CA ARG A 374 -25.17 4.35 -7.61
C ARG A 374 -23.97 3.40 -7.68
N ASP A 375 -23.19 3.50 -8.76
CA ASP A 375 -22.03 2.62 -9.01
C ASP A 375 -20.81 2.99 -8.14
N LEU A 376 -20.81 4.16 -7.48
CA LEU A 376 -19.73 4.51 -6.53
C LEU A 376 -19.77 3.62 -5.28
N GLN A 377 -20.97 3.22 -4.84
CA GLN A 377 -21.18 2.38 -3.66
C GLN A 377 -20.38 2.83 -2.42
N GLY A 378 -20.27 4.15 -2.23
CA GLY A 378 -19.56 4.79 -1.12
C GLY A 378 -18.05 5.00 -1.34
N SER A 379 -17.50 4.59 -2.48
CA SER A 379 -16.09 4.81 -2.85
C SER A 379 -15.96 5.93 -3.86
N TYR A 380 -15.24 6.97 -3.47
CA TYR A 380 -15.02 8.20 -4.23
C TYR A 380 -13.55 8.34 -4.68
N SER A 381 -12.86 7.22 -4.95
CA SER A 381 -11.57 7.31 -5.65
C SER A 381 -11.78 7.79 -7.09
N ILE A 382 -10.76 8.42 -7.68
CA ILE A 382 -10.86 8.94 -9.06
C ILE A 382 -11.21 7.83 -10.05
N LYS A 383 -10.63 6.65 -9.85
CA LYS A 383 -10.88 5.43 -10.64
C LYS A 383 -12.33 4.92 -10.55
N ASN A 384 -13.05 5.25 -9.48
CA ASN A 384 -14.46 4.89 -9.33
C ASN A 384 -15.39 6.00 -9.83
N VAL A 385 -15.00 7.27 -9.67
CA VAL A 385 -15.83 8.42 -10.09
C VAL A 385 -15.74 8.64 -11.59
N LEU A 386 -14.56 8.56 -12.19
CA LEU A 386 -14.35 8.85 -13.61
C LEU A 386 -15.28 8.06 -14.54
N PRO A 387 -15.44 6.73 -14.40
CA PRO A 387 -16.31 5.96 -15.30
C PRO A 387 -17.79 6.36 -15.22
N THR A 388 -18.22 6.98 -14.12
CA THR A 388 -19.61 7.44 -13.94
C THR A 388 -19.90 8.78 -14.62
N VAL A 389 -18.85 9.49 -15.05
CA VAL A 389 -18.93 10.83 -15.64
C VAL A 389 -18.38 10.85 -17.07
N SER A 390 -17.37 10.04 -17.37
CA SER A 390 -16.64 9.96 -18.63
C SER A 390 -16.24 8.49 -18.88
N PRO A 391 -17.20 7.63 -19.28
CA PRO A 391 -16.99 6.19 -19.45
C PRO A 391 -16.01 5.83 -20.58
N GLU A 392 -15.70 6.78 -21.47
CA GLU A 392 -14.73 6.64 -22.54
C GLU A 392 -13.26 6.60 -22.07
N ILE A 393 -12.99 7.01 -20.83
CA ILE A 393 -11.65 6.94 -20.22
C ILE A 393 -11.60 5.77 -19.25
N ASN A 394 -10.73 4.79 -19.55
CA ASN A 394 -10.62 3.56 -18.76
C ASN A 394 -9.15 3.23 -18.41
N TYR A 395 -8.85 3.15 -17.11
CA TYR A 395 -7.55 2.74 -16.60
C TYR A 395 -7.18 1.30 -16.94
N ALA A 396 -8.17 0.44 -17.25
CA ALA A 396 -7.92 -0.95 -17.64
C ALA A 396 -7.15 -1.09 -18.96
N ASP A 397 -7.05 -0.02 -19.76
CA ASP A 397 -6.30 0.01 -21.01
C ASP A 397 -4.78 0.26 -20.79
N LEU A 398 -4.36 0.45 -19.54
CA LEU A 398 -2.95 0.55 -19.16
C LEU A 398 -2.37 -0.84 -18.92
N VAL A 399 -1.13 -1.07 -19.35
CA VAL A 399 -0.52 -2.41 -19.33
C VAL A 399 0.33 -2.63 -18.08
N ASP A 400 1.47 -1.95 -17.97
CA ASP A 400 2.46 -2.21 -16.92
C ASP A 400 2.20 -1.44 -15.61
N VAL A 401 1.53 -0.28 -15.66
CA VAL A 401 1.29 0.57 -14.49
C VAL A 401 -0.18 0.96 -14.43
N GLN A 402 -0.87 0.50 -13.38
CA GLN A 402 -2.31 0.71 -13.18
C GLN A 402 -2.64 1.32 -11.82
N ASP A 403 -1.69 1.38 -10.89
CA ASP A 403 -1.81 2.00 -9.58
C ASP A 403 -0.47 2.48 -9.03
N GLY A 404 -0.49 3.29 -7.97
CA GLY A 404 0.72 3.87 -7.37
C GLY A 404 1.69 2.84 -6.78
N MET A 405 1.25 1.63 -6.42
CA MET A 405 2.17 0.57 -6.01
C MET A 405 2.89 -0.01 -7.23
N MET A 406 2.21 -0.17 -8.36
CA MET A 406 2.85 -0.52 -9.64
C MET A 406 3.76 0.59 -10.15
N ALA A 407 3.42 1.87 -9.93
CA ALA A 407 4.28 2.98 -10.31
C ALA A 407 5.63 2.94 -9.54
N GLN A 408 5.58 2.67 -8.24
CA GLN A 408 6.78 2.44 -7.44
C GLN A 408 7.59 1.22 -7.92
N GLN A 409 6.94 0.15 -8.37
CA GLN A 409 7.63 -1.02 -8.94
C GLN A 409 8.38 -0.68 -10.21
N ALA A 410 7.67 -0.04 -11.15
CA ALA A 410 8.24 0.40 -12.40
C ALA A 410 9.44 1.29 -12.15
N TYR A 411 9.32 2.24 -11.21
CA TYR A 411 10.43 3.12 -10.83
C TYR A 411 11.64 2.36 -10.29
N LEU A 412 11.43 1.42 -9.35
CA LEU A 412 12.51 0.58 -8.79
C LEU A 412 13.23 -0.23 -9.87
N GLU A 413 12.50 -0.72 -10.87
CA GLU A 413 13.07 -1.47 -11.99
C GLU A 413 13.81 -0.54 -12.97
N ILE A 414 13.28 0.65 -13.25
CA ILE A 414 13.94 1.65 -14.11
C ILE A 414 15.31 2.06 -13.56
N ILE A 415 15.40 2.34 -12.26
CA ILE A 415 16.66 2.78 -11.63
C ILE A 415 17.63 1.64 -11.35
N ASN A 416 17.24 0.38 -11.60
CA ASN A 416 18.16 -0.74 -11.51
C ASN A 416 19.11 -0.75 -12.73
N GLU A 417 20.41 -0.86 -12.47
CA GLU A 417 21.45 -0.92 -13.50
C GLU A 417 21.36 -2.20 -14.36
N GLU A 418 20.81 -3.29 -13.82
CA GLU A 418 20.67 -4.57 -14.51
C GLU A 418 19.49 -4.61 -15.50
N THR A 419 18.58 -3.63 -15.45
CA THR A 419 17.42 -3.57 -16.33
C THR A 419 17.83 -3.18 -17.74
N THR A 420 17.33 -3.91 -18.75
CA THR A 420 17.66 -3.64 -20.16
C THR A 420 17.11 -2.28 -20.62
N PRO A 421 17.78 -1.59 -21.55
CA PRO A 421 17.30 -0.31 -22.09
C PRO A 421 15.87 -0.37 -22.64
N GLU A 422 15.53 -1.47 -23.34
CA GLU A 422 14.19 -1.67 -23.91
C GLU A 422 13.12 -1.78 -22.82
N ARG A 423 13.42 -2.49 -21.72
CA ARG A 423 12.50 -2.60 -20.60
C ARG A 423 12.36 -1.28 -19.85
N LYS A 424 13.47 -0.54 -19.66
CA LYS A 424 13.42 0.81 -19.09
C LYS A 424 12.49 1.71 -19.89
N GLN A 425 12.65 1.75 -21.22
CA GLN A 425 11.79 2.58 -22.08
C GLN A 425 10.31 2.17 -21.99
N SER A 426 10.00 0.88 -22.03
CA SER A 426 8.62 0.37 -21.87
C SER A 426 7.96 0.81 -20.55
N LEU A 427 8.74 0.80 -19.46
CA LEU A 427 8.26 1.22 -18.15
C LEU A 427 8.09 2.74 -18.05
N ILE A 428 9.00 3.51 -18.66
CA ILE A 428 8.93 4.96 -18.77
C ILE A 428 7.63 5.37 -19.50
N ASP A 429 7.39 4.79 -20.68
CA ASP A 429 6.19 5.09 -21.47
C ASP A 429 4.91 4.75 -20.68
N SER A 430 4.93 3.66 -19.91
CA SER A 430 3.80 3.25 -19.08
C SER A 430 3.57 4.16 -17.88
N LEU A 431 4.64 4.61 -17.21
CA LEU A 431 4.58 5.56 -16.10
C LEU A 431 4.05 6.93 -16.55
N SER A 432 4.58 7.47 -17.66
CA SER A 432 4.11 8.74 -18.23
C SER A 432 2.62 8.65 -18.58
N LYS A 433 2.20 7.59 -19.27
CA LYS A 433 0.79 7.40 -19.64
C LYS A 433 -0.14 7.27 -18.43
N TYR A 434 0.30 6.58 -17.38
CA TYR A 434 -0.48 6.44 -16.15
C TYR A 434 -0.68 7.78 -15.44
N CYS A 435 0.40 8.54 -15.21
CA CYS A 435 0.35 9.83 -14.52
C CYS A 435 -0.34 10.92 -15.38
N GLU A 436 -0.21 10.88 -16.71
CA GLU A 436 -1.02 11.69 -17.64
C GLU A 436 -2.52 11.39 -17.51
N MET A 437 -2.89 10.11 -17.38
CA MET A 437 -4.28 9.69 -17.23
C MET A 437 -4.92 10.25 -15.95
N ASP A 438 -4.19 10.28 -14.84
CA ASP A 438 -4.71 10.78 -13.56
C ASP A 438 -5.05 12.28 -13.60
N THR A 439 -4.23 13.09 -14.27
CA THR A 439 -4.54 14.51 -14.45
C THR A 439 -5.62 14.75 -15.51
N LEU A 440 -5.63 13.97 -16.60
CA LEU A 440 -6.70 14.04 -17.60
C LEU A 440 -8.06 13.68 -17.00
N ALA A 441 -8.10 12.70 -16.10
CA ALA A 441 -9.29 12.31 -15.37
C ALA A 441 -9.85 13.49 -14.57
N MET A 442 -9.00 14.25 -13.86
CA MET A 442 -9.45 15.44 -13.14
C MET A 442 -10.00 16.52 -14.07
N VAL A 443 -9.37 16.74 -15.23
CA VAL A 443 -9.89 17.66 -16.26
C VAL A 443 -11.31 17.24 -16.66
N LYS A 444 -11.52 15.95 -16.99
CA LYS A 444 -12.85 15.46 -17.39
C LYS A 444 -13.88 15.56 -16.28
N LEU A 445 -13.48 15.32 -15.02
CA LEU A 445 -14.38 15.50 -13.90
C LEU A 445 -14.81 16.96 -13.75
N VAL A 446 -13.87 17.91 -13.79
CA VAL A 446 -14.20 19.34 -13.70
C VAL A 446 -15.04 19.78 -14.90
N GLN A 447 -14.68 19.42 -16.13
CA GLN A 447 -15.42 19.80 -17.34
C GLN A 447 -16.85 19.26 -17.37
N ASN A 448 -17.09 18.01 -16.95
CA ASN A 448 -18.42 17.42 -16.99
C ASN A 448 -19.28 17.81 -15.79
N LEU A 449 -18.69 17.90 -14.59
CA LEU A 449 -19.43 18.25 -13.37
C LEU A 449 -19.65 19.76 -13.22
N SER A 450 -19.03 20.61 -14.04
CA SER A 450 -19.27 22.07 -14.07
C SER A 450 -20.40 22.47 -15.02
N ARG A 451 -20.75 21.62 -16.01
CA ARG A 451 -21.85 21.85 -16.95
C ARG A 451 -23.17 21.84 -16.20
N THR A 452 -24.01 22.84 -16.42
CA THR A 452 -25.42 22.79 -16.02
C THR A 452 -26.17 22.01 -17.10
N ASP A 453 -26.96 21.02 -16.70
CA ASP A 453 -27.90 20.38 -17.63
C ASP A 453 -28.86 21.48 -18.14
N GLU A 454 -28.76 21.82 -19.42
CA GLU A 454 -29.82 22.57 -20.14
C GLU A 454 -31.03 21.68 -20.41
#